data_AF-A0A2H0UYU3-F1
#
_entry.id   AF-A0A2H0UYU3-F1
#
_cell.length_a   1.000
_cell.length_b   1.000
_cell.length_c   1.000
_cell.angle_alpha   90.00
_cell.angle_beta   90.00
_cell.angle_gamma   90.00
#
_symmetry.space_group_name_H-M   'P 1'
#
loop_
_entity.id
_entity.type
_entity.pdbx_description
1 polymer ?
#
loop_
_entity_poly.entity_id
_entity_poly.type
_entity_poly.pdbx_seq_one_letter_code
_entity_poly.pdbx_strand_id
1 'polypeptide(L)'
;MKEQIDYFRGSIFEAKSAYNAWKMIVFSCWYAYVGKDLAEKYVKVQQYHKDFFGLAERSFLFHWVILVLHCFDDRKDVFSLKKVASKNYNAFIKDTGNAKVLKNLKNVRNTLLAHRSKTIKSKEVGSVEELDTFWKNLENFYNTICHDFDKSKTLFNNTENVKHDIENLFYNLERGENVRKNEIDIEWLWRKNPKRISNIL
;
A
#
# COMPACT_ATOMS: atom_id res chain seq x y z
N MET A 1 -22.86 16.24 10.35
CA MET A 1 -23.06 15.25 9.26
C MET A 1 -22.14 15.49 8.08
N LYS A 2 -22.03 16.73 7.53
CA LYS A 2 -21.03 17.05 6.49
C LYS A 2 -19.59 16.81 6.94
N GLU A 3 -19.18 17.35 8.09
CA GLU A 3 -17.84 17.13 8.68
C GLU A 3 -17.51 15.65 8.91
N GLN A 4 -18.52 14.85 9.22
CA GLN A 4 -18.40 13.42 9.48
C GLN A 4 -18.13 12.64 8.18
N ILE A 5 -18.76 13.05 7.08
CA ILE A 5 -18.51 12.48 5.75
C ILE A 5 -17.14 12.93 5.24
N ASP A 6 -16.77 14.19 5.44
CA ASP A 6 -15.45 14.71 5.11
C ASP A 6 -14.33 13.98 5.87
N TYR A 7 -14.55 13.64 7.15
CA TYR A 7 -13.64 12.80 7.93
C TYR A 7 -13.44 11.43 7.27
N PHE A 8 -14.54 10.73 6.91
CA PHE A 8 -14.42 9.44 6.24
C PHE A 8 -13.83 9.54 4.85
N ARG A 9 -14.02 10.66 4.15
CA ARG A 9 -13.31 10.95 2.89
C ARG A 9 -11.80 10.88 3.08
N GLY A 10 -11.29 11.57 4.10
CA GLY A 10 -9.87 11.55 4.45
C GLY A 10 -9.38 10.15 4.79
N SER A 11 -10.10 9.46 5.68
CA SER A 11 -9.77 8.09 6.10
C SER A 11 -9.75 7.10 4.92
N ILE A 12 -10.71 7.20 4.00
CA ILE A 12 -10.77 6.35 2.79
C ILE A 12 -9.63 6.69 1.83
N PHE A 13 -9.34 7.98 1.64
CA PHE A 13 -8.24 8.44 0.78
C PHE A 13 -6.88 7.92 1.29
N GLU A 14 -6.60 8.11 2.57
CA GLU A 14 -5.35 7.66 3.20
C GLU A 14 -5.23 6.13 3.17
N ALA A 15 -6.31 5.42 3.47
CA ALA A 15 -6.36 3.97 3.39
C ALA A 15 -6.10 3.45 1.96
N LYS A 16 -6.70 4.09 0.93
CA LYS A 16 -6.50 3.72 -0.48
C LYS A 16 -5.07 4.03 -0.94
N SER A 17 -4.50 5.14 -0.48
CA SER A 17 -3.10 5.51 -0.73
C SER A 17 -2.14 4.47 -0.15
N ALA A 18 -2.35 4.06 1.10
CA ALA A 18 -1.55 3.03 1.74
C ALA A 18 -1.73 1.64 1.10
N TYR A 19 -2.95 1.31 0.66
CA TYR A 19 -3.19 0.11 -0.15
C TYR A 19 -2.39 0.13 -1.45
N ASN A 20 -2.44 1.22 -2.21
CA ASN A 20 -1.67 1.34 -3.46
C ASN A 20 -0.17 1.25 -3.20
N ALA A 21 0.33 1.85 -2.12
CA ALA A 21 1.73 1.74 -1.74
C ALA A 21 2.14 0.30 -1.42
N TRP A 22 1.36 -0.37 -0.57
CA TRP A 22 1.56 -1.76 -0.21
C TRP A 22 1.51 -2.66 -1.45
N LYS A 23 0.50 -2.47 -2.30
CA LYS A 23 0.32 -3.21 -3.56
C LYS A 23 1.55 -3.06 -4.45
N MET A 24 2.04 -1.84 -4.64
CA MET A 24 3.23 -1.62 -5.47
C MET A 24 4.47 -2.33 -4.92
N ILE A 25 4.68 -2.34 -3.61
CA ILE A 25 5.84 -3.04 -3.00
C ILE A 25 5.70 -4.56 -3.12
N VAL A 26 4.53 -5.11 -2.80
CA VAL A 26 4.31 -6.56 -2.78
C VAL A 26 4.28 -7.16 -4.18
N PHE A 27 3.66 -6.46 -5.14
CA PHE A 27 3.47 -6.93 -6.51
C PHE A 27 4.55 -6.42 -7.47
N SER A 28 5.59 -5.73 -6.97
CA SER A 28 6.74 -5.30 -7.76
C SER A 28 7.48 -6.46 -8.44
N CYS A 29 7.36 -7.67 -7.89
CA CYS A 29 7.98 -8.88 -8.43
C CYS A 29 7.10 -9.63 -9.45
N TRP A 30 5.89 -9.14 -9.76
CA TRP A 30 4.95 -9.83 -10.65
C TRP A 30 5.09 -9.35 -12.08
N TYR A 31 5.50 -10.25 -12.99
CA TYR A 31 5.71 -9.92 -14.41
C TYR A 31 4.45 -9.38 -15.09
N ALA A 32 3.28 -9.91 -14.71
CA ALA A 32 1.99 -9.44 -15.22
C ALA A 32 1.68 -7.99 -14.85
N TYR A 33 2.35 -7.44 -13.83
CA TYR A 33 2.05 -6.11 -13.29
C TYR A 33 3.04 -5.04 -13.74
N VAL A 34 4.34 -5.37 -13.80
CA VAL A 34 5.41 -4.39 -14.13
C VAL A 34 6.27 -4.78 -15.34
N GLY A 35 6.06 -5.96 -15.93
CA GLY A 35 6.94 -6.50 -16.96
C GLY A 35 8.20 -7.16 -16.39
N LYS A 36 8.81 -8.07 -17.18
CA LYS A 36 9.91 -8.92 -16.72
C LYS A 36 11.14 -8.11 -16.28
N ASP A 37 11.61 -7.20 -17.13
CA ASP A 37 12.86 -6.47 -16.89
C ASP A 37 12.79 -5.59 -15.64
N LEU A 38 11.64 -4.94 -15.39
CA LEU A 38 11.43 -4.13 -14.19
C LEU A 38 11.26 -4.99 -12.95
N ALA A 39 10.54 -6.11 -13.03
CA ALA A 39 10.36 -7.00 -11.90
C ALA A 39 11.70 -7.56 -11.38
N GLU A 40 12.59 -7.98 -12.28
CA GLU A 40 13.92 -8.48 -11.91
C GLU A 40 14.76 -7.40 -11.20
N LYS A 41 14.70 -6.16 -11.70
CA LYS A 41 15.36 -5.01 -11.07
C LYS A 41 14.77 -4.69 -9.70
N TYR A 42 13.45 -4.62 -9.58
CA TYR A 42 12.78 -4.33 -8.31
C TYR A 42 13.07 -5.40 -7.27
N VAL A 43 13.04 -6.69 -7.62
CA VAL A 43 13.42 -7.78 -6.71
C VAL A 43 14.86 -7.60 -6.22
N LYS A 44 15.79 -7.27 -7.12
CA LYS A 44 17.19 -7.06 -6.77
C LYS A 44 17.37 -5.88 -5.81
N VAL A 45 16.70 -4.76 -6.07
CA VAL A 45 16.70 -3.59 -5.18
C VAL A 45 16.08 -3.94 -3.82
N GLN A 46 14.96 -4.67 -3.80
CA GLN A 46 14.34 -5.13 -2.55
C GLN A 46 15.26 -6.05 -1.75
N GLN A 47 16.06 -6.89 -2.41
CA GLN A 47 17.04 -7.75 -1.73
C GLN A 47 18.16 -6.94 -1.08
N TYR A 48 18.67 -5.90 -1.75
CA TYR A 48 19.70 -5.02 -1.18
C TYR A 48 19.17 -4.19 -0.01
N HIS A 49 17.90 -3.80 -0.03
CA HIS A 49 17.27 -2.98 1.02
C HIS A 49 16.15 -3.72 1.76
N LYS A 50 16.37 -5.00 2.07
CA LYS A 50 15.34 -5.91 2.60
C LYS A 50 14.65 -5.39 3.86
N ASP A 51 15.40 -4.82 4.80
CA ASP A 51 14.85 -4.33 6.06
C ASP A 51 13.95 -3.11 5.85
N PHE A 52 14.35 -2.20 4.95
CA PHE A 52 13.56 -1.03 4.57
C PHE A 52 12.24 -1.46 3.93
N PHE A 53 12.29 -2.32 2.91
CA PHE A 53 11.07 -2.75 2.22
C PHE A 53 10.15 -3.60 3.09
N GLY A 54 10.71 -4.46 3.95
CA GLY A 54 9.92 -5.21 4.93
C GLY A 54 9.21 -4.31 5.95
N LEU A 55 9.88 -3.25 6.42
CA LEU A 55 9.26 -2.26 7.30
C LEU A 55 8.19 -1.43 6.59
N ALA A 56 8.48 -0.98 5.37
CA ALA A 56 7.57 -0.18 4.56
C ALA A 56 6.30 -0.97 4.22
N GLU A 57 6.44 -2.21 3.71
CA GLU A 57 5.32 -3.11 3.42
C GLU A 57 4.42 -3.25 4.64
N ARG A 58 5.00 -3.56 5.81
CA ARG A 58 4.25 -3.74 7.04
C ARG A 58 3.53 -2.46 7.48
N SER A 59 4.20 -1.32 7.37
CA SER A 59 3.66 -0.02 7.78
C SER A 59 2.46 0.38 6.92
N PHE A 60 2.57 0.23 5.60
CA PHE A 60 1.47 0.49 4.68
C PHE A 60 0.30 -0.47 4.88
N LEU A 61 0.57 -1.78 5.06
CA LEU A 61 -0.46 -2.75 5.35
C LEU A 61 -1.22 -2.42 6.64
N PHE A 62 -0.48 -2.08 7.71
CA PHE A 62 -1.07 -1.70 8.98
C PHE A 62 -1.95 -0.45 8.85
N HIS A 63 -1.41 0.60 8.23
CA HIS A 63 -2.12 1.86 8.06
C HIS A 63 -3.41 1.69 7.24
N TRP A 64 -3.31 0.98 6.12
CA TRP A 64 -4.48 0.63 5.30
C TRP A 64 -5.53 -0.15 6.10
N VAL A 65 -5.15 -1.27 6.74
CA VAL A 65 -6.07 -2.15 7.45
C VAL A 65 -6.80 -1.39 8.57
N ILE A 66 -6.07 -0.60 9.36
CA ILE A 66 -6.67 0.14 10.49
C ILE A 66 -7.65 1.20 10.00
N LEU A 67 -7.25 2.02 9.02
CA LEU A 67 -8.09 3.11 8.52
C LEU A 67 -9.33 2.59 7.80
N VAL A 68 -9.20 1.53 6.98
CA VAL A 68 -10.37 0.96 6.32
C VAL A 68 -11.32 0.33 7.32
N LEU A 69 -10.81 -0.43 8.31
CA LEU A 69 -11.67 -1.08 9.30
C LEU A 69 -12.34 -0.08 10.25
N HIS A 70 -11.72 1.07 10.49
CA HIS A 70 -12.31 2.13 11.29
C HIS A 70 -13.66 2.60 10.71
N CYS A 71 -13.75 2.71 9.38
CA CYS A 71 -15.00 3.04 8.67
C CYS A 71 -16.15 2.04 8.96
N PHE A 72 -15.81 0.80 9.34
CA PHE A 72 -16.73 -0.32 9.57
C PHE A 72 -16.70 -0.83 11.03
N ASP A 73 -16.31 0.01 11.99
CA ASP A 73 -16.37 -0.36 13.40
C ASP A 73 -17.84 -0.42 13.88
N ASP A 74 -18.23 -1.54 14.50
CA ASP A 74 -19.57 -1.78 15.01
C ASP A 74 -19.73 -1.38 16.49
N ARG A 75 -18.63 -0.94 17.15
CA ARG A 75 -18.66 -0.51 18.53
C ARG A 75 -19.58 0.70 18.73
N LYS A 76 -20.35 0.69 19.83
CA LYS A 76 -21.36 1.71 20.14
C LYS A 76 -20.76 3.09 20.41
N ASP A 77 -19.55 3.15 20.94
CA ASP A 77 -18.79 4.35 21.29
C ASP A 77 -18.00 4.94 20.11
N VAL A 78 -17.87 4.22 18.99
CA VAL A 78 -17.07 4.65 17.84
C VAL A 78 -17.94 5.27 16.76
N PHE A 79 -17.43 6.31 16.12
CA PHE A 79 -18.08 6.88 14.95
C PHE A 79 -17.71 6.08 13.70
N SER A 80 -18.71 5.50 13.00
CA SER A 80 -18.53 4.67 11.81
C SER A 80 -19.55 4.99 10.72
N LEU A 81 -19.33 4.52 9.48
CA LEU A 81 -20.23 4.77 8.35
C LEU A 81 -21.64 4.19 8.58
N LYS A 82 -21.78 3.21 9.46
CA LYS A 82 -23.08 2.67 9.91
C LYS A 82 -23.95 3.72 10.57
N LYS A 83 -23.35 4.62 11.36
CA LYS A 83 -24.06 5.71 12.05
C LYS A 83 -24.45 6.84 11.09
N VAL A 84 -23.75 6.97 9.97
CA VAL A 84 -24.03 7.97 8.93
C VAL A 84 -25.17 7.49 8.03
N ALA A 85 -25.08 6.28 7.49
CA ALA A 85 -26.05 5.75 6.53
C ALA A 85 -26.27 4.24 6.72
N SER A 86 -27.08 3.89 7.72
CA SER A 86 -27.29 2.49 8.15
C SER A 86 -27.83 1.57 7.05
N LYS A 87 -28.74 2.05 6.19
CA LYS A 87 -29.30 1.28 5.08
C LYS A 87 -28.23 0.91 4.05
N ASN A 88 -27.50 1.89 3.55
CA ASN A 88 -26.44 1.71 2.56
C ASN A 88 -25.28 0.90 3.14
N TYR A 89 -24.93 1.14 4.41
CA TYR A 89 -23.94 0.34 5.14
C TYR A 89 -24.33 -1.13 5.15
N ASN A 90 -25.57 -1.44 5.56
CA ASN A 90 -26.06 -2.81 5.62
C ASN A 90 -26.08 -3.48 4.25
N ALA A 91 -26.37 -2.75 3.17
CA ALA A 91 -26.27 -3.27 1.81
C ALA A 91 -24.80 -3.59 1.44
N PHE A 92 -23.87 -2.67 1.76
CA PHE A 92 -22.44 -2.85 1.48
C PHE A 92 -21.84 -4.05 2.20
N ILE A 93 -22.14 -4.24 3.49
CA ILE A 93 -21.60 -5.36 4.28
C ILE A 93 -22.29 -6.70 4.03
N LYS A 94 -23.47 -6.71 3.37
CA LYS A 94 -24.17 -7.94 2.96
C LYS A 94 -23.67 -8.48 1.62
N ASP A 95 -23.03 -7.64 0.81
CA ASP A 95 -22.33 -8.09 -0.38
C ASP A 95 -21.25 -9.11 0.01
N THR A 96 -21.29 -10.29 -0.59
CA THR A 96 -20.42 -11.41 -0.20
C THR A 96 -18.95 -11.14 -0.48
N GLY A 97 -18.64 -10.39 -1.55
CA GLY A 97 -17.28 -9.98 -1.89
C GLY A 97 -16.73 -9.00 -0.86
N ASN A 98 -17.47 -7.94 -0.56
CA ASN A 98 -17.06 -6.93 0.43
C ASN A 98 -16.94 -7.54 1.83
N ALA A 99 -17.90 -8.38 2.24
CA ALA A 99 -17.89 -9.06 3.53
C ALA A 99 -16.66 -9.97 3.69
N LYS A 100 -16.30 -10.69 2.63
CA LYS A 100 -15.10 -11.54 2.60
C LYS A 100 -13.83 -10.70 2.80
N VAL A 101 -13.66 -9.61 2.04
CA VAL A 101 -12.50 -8.71 2.17
C VAL A 101 -12.43 -8.13 3.59
N LEU A 102 -13.53 -7.61 4.13
CA LEU A 102 -13.55 -7.07 5.50
C LEU A 102 -13.20 -8.12 6.55
N LYS A 103 -13.63 -9.38 6.38
CA LYS A 103 -13.26 -10.48 7.27
C LYS A 103 -11.76 -10.77 7.20
N ASN A 104 -11.18 -10.82 6.00
CA ASN A 104 -9.74 -11.01 5.82
C ASN A 104 -8.95 -9.89 6.50
N LEU A 105 -9.33 -8.63 6.27
CA LEU A 105 -8.67 -7.47 6.89
C LEU A 105 -8.76 -7.50 8.43
N LYS A 106 -9.89 -7.94 8.99
CA LYS A 106 -10.03 -8.15 10.45
C LYS A 106 -9.06 -9.22 10.97
N ASN A 107 -8.89 -10.31 10.24
CA ASN A 107 -7.92 -11.36 10.59
C ASN A 107 -6.49 -10.81 10.54
N VAL A 108 -6.14 -10.10 9.46
CA VAL A 108 -4.83 -9.44 9.29
C VAL A 108 -4.57 -8.46 10.43
N ARG A 109 -5.52 -7.62 10.80
CA ARG A 109 -5.42 -6.70 11.96
C ARG A 109 -5.10 -7.47 13.24
N ASN A 110 -5.84 -8.54 13.51
CA ASN A 110 -5.64 -9.32 14.73
C ASN A 110 -4.24 -9.94 14.75
N THR A 111 -3.74 -10.43 13.62
CA THR A 111 -2.37 -10.94 13.47
C THR A 111 -1.31 -9.85 13.66
N LEU A 112 -1.51 -8.66 13.07
CA LEU A 112 -0.63 -7.50 13.22
C LEU A 112 -0.46 -7.09 14.68
N LEU A 113 -1.56 -7.08 15.44
CA LEU A 113 -1.61 -6.63 16.84
C LEU A 113 -1.16 -7.71 17.82
N ALA A 114 -1.58 -8.97 17.65
CA ALA A 114 -1.33 -10.03 18.63
C ALA A 114 0.12 -10.52 18.64
N HIS A 115 0.76 -10.62 17.47
CA HIS A 115 2.02 -11.37 17.38
C HIS A 115 3.27 -10.51 17.19
N ARG A 116 3.14 -9.17 17.06
CA ARG A 116 4.17 -8.34 16.41
C ARG A 116 4.76 -9.06 15.17
N SER A 117 3.97 -9.92 14.50
CA SER A 117 4.48 -10.94 13.59
C SER A 117 5.34 -10.28 12.53
N LYS A 118 6.54 -10.82 12.31
CA LYS A 118 7.48 -10.29 11.31
C LYS A 118 7.01 -10.54 9.87
N THR A 119 6.00 -11.39 9.68
CA THR A 119 5.58 -11.83 8.35
C THR A 119 4.07 -12.03 8.32
N ILE A 120 3.38 -11.19 7.56
CA ILE A 120 2.01 -11.43 7.10
C ILE A 120 2.14 -11.80 5.64
N LYS A 121 1.57 -12.94 5.25
CA LYS A 121 1.62 -13.36 3.86
C LYS A 121 0.59 -12.53 3.09
N SER A 122 0.97 -11.95 1.96
CA SER A 122 0.07 -11.21 1.07
C SER A 122 -1.20 -11.99 0.71
N LYS A 123 -1.11 -13.33 0.63
CA LYS A 123 -2.24 -14.24 0.41
C LYS A 123 -3.32 -14.20 1.49
N GLU A 124 -3.01 -13.73 2.69
CA GLU A 124 -3.97 -13.62 3.81
C GLU A 124 -4.90 -12.41 3.66
N VAL A 125 -4.52 -11.44 2.81
CA VAL A 125 -5.28 -10.21 2.58
C VAL A 125 -6.38 -10.42 1.52
N GLY A 126 -6.06 -11.09 0.42
CA GLY A 126 -6.96 -11.35 -0.71
C GLY A 126 -6.23 -11.24 -2.06
N SER A 127 -6.92 -11.54 -3.16
CA SER A 127 -6.35 -11.29 -4.49
C SER A 127 -6.41 -9.80 -4.84
N VAL A 128 -5.55 -9.35 -5.76
CA VAL A 128 -5.54 -7.94 -6.22
C VAL A 128 -6.89 -7.57 -6.82
N GLU A 129 -7.50 -8.47 -7.60
CA GLU A 129 -8.77 -8.25 -8.25
C GLU A 129 -9.91 -8.08 -7.23
N GLU A 130 -9.92 -8.91 -6.18
CA GLU A 130 -10.88 -8.80 -5.08
C GLU A 130 -10.74 -7.46 -4.36
N LEU A 131 -9.50 -7.04 -4.09
CA LEU A 131 -9.20 -5.80 -3.37
C LEU A 131 -9.50 -4.56 -4.21
N ASP A 132 -9.14 -4.55 -5.49
CA ASP A 132 -9.47 -3.46 -6.42
C ASP A 132 -10.99 -3.34 -6.61
N THR A 133 -11.71 -4.46 -6.65
CA THR A 133 -13.18 -4.48 -6.71
C THR A 133 -13.79 -3.92 -5.42
N PHE A 134 -13.27 -4.31 -4.26
CA PHE A 134 -13.68 -3.74 -2.97
C PHE A 134 -13.50 -2.22 -2.93
N TRP A 135 -12.39 -1.69 -3.42
CA TRP A 135 -12.15 -0.24 -3.45
C TRP A 135 -13.12 0.50 -4.38
N LYS A 136 -13.41 -0.07 -5.57
CA LYS A 136 -14.44 0.48 -6.46
C LYS A 136 -15.81 0.51 -5.78
N ASN A 137 -16.17 -0.58 -5.10
CA ASN A 137 -17.42 -0.65 -4.34
C ASN A 137 -17.45 0.38 -3.20
N LEU A 138 -16.34 0.55 -2.47
CA LEU A 138 -16.24 1.50 -1.37
C LEU A 138 -16.35 2.95 -1.86
N GLU A 139 -15.75 3.28 -3.00
CA GLU A 139 -15.88 4.59 -3.63
C GLU A 139 -17.32 4.86 -4.08
N ASN A 140 -18.00 3.87 -4.68
CA ASN A 140 -19.41 3.98 -5.05
C ASN A 140 -20.31 4.13 -3.81
N PHE A 141 -20.02 3.38 -2.75
CA PHE A 141 -20.73 3.47 -1.49
C PHE A 141 -20.58 4.84 -0.85
N TYR A 142 -19.35 5.37 -0.77
CA TYR A 142 -19.07 6.71 -0.26
C TYR A 142 -19.81 7.78 -1.08
N ASN A 143 -19.73 7.73 -2.40
CA ASN A 143 -20.41 8.68 -3.27
C ASN A 143 -21.94 8.60 -3.15
N THR A 144 -22.49 7.40 -2.97
CA THR A 144 -23.93 7.23 -2.72
C THR A 144 -24.35 7.92 -1.44
N ILE A 145 -23.59 7.76 -0.35
CA ILE A 145 -23.86 8.46 0.91
C ILE A 145 -23.68 9.96 0.72
N CYS A 146 -22.63 10.41 0.03
CA CYS A 146 -22.34 11.81 -0.19
C CYS A 146 -23.47 12.52 -0.96
N HIS A 147 -24.08 11.86 -1.94
CA HIS A 147 -25.20 12.41 -2.71
C HIS A 147 -26.43 12.80 -1.87
N ASP A 148 -26.61 12.18 -0.70
CA ASP A 148 -27.69 12.55 0.23
C ASP A 148 -27.42 13.92 0.91
N PHE A 149 -26.20 14.45 0.81
CA PHE A 149 -25.76 15.68 1.49
C PHE A 149 -25.18 16.75 0.57
N ASP A 150 -24.52 16.33 -0.51
CA ASP A 150 -23.89 17.20 -1.50
C ASP A 150 -23.92 16.50 -2.86
N LYS A 151 -24.31 17.20 -3.93
CA LYS A 151 -24.35 16.63 -5.30
C LYS A 151 -22.95 16.34 -5.87
N SER A 152 -21.90 16.63 -5.12
CA SER A 152 -20.51 16.37 -5.50
C SER A 152 -20.17 14.86 -5.54
N LYS A 153 -19.32 14.50 -6.50
CA LYS A 153 -18.72 13.17 -6.62
C LYS A 153 -17.25 13.25 -6.23
N THR A 154 -16.81 12.39 -5.32
CA THR A 154 -15.41 12.24 -4.96
C THR A 154 -14.79 11.11 -5.77
N LEU A 155 -13.64 11.40 -6.40
CA LEU A 155 -12.79 10.41 -7.04
C LEU A 155 -11.48 10.33 -6.26
N PHE A 156 -11.05 9.12 -5.92
CA PHE A 156 -9.80 8.91 -5.18
C PHE A 156 -8.63 8.59 -6.13
N ASN A 157 -8.64 9.12 -7.36
CA ASN A 157 -7.67 8.79 -8.41
C ASN A 157 -6.26 9.30 -8.12
N ASN A 158 -6.13 10.38 -7.36
CA ASN A 158 -4.82 10.94 -6.99
C ASN A 158 -3.96 9.95 -6.16
N THR A 159 -4.59 8.93 -5.56
CA THR A 159 -3.89 7.85 -4.87
C THR A 159 -3.05 6.97 -5.82
N GLU A 160 -3.27 7.06 -7.13
CA GLU A 160 -2.46 6.36 -8.13
C GLU A 160 -1.09 7.03 -8.32
N ASN A 161 -0.92 8.31 -7.99
CA ASN A 161 0.38 9.00 -8.07
C ASN A 161 1.44 8.34 -7.16
N VAL A 162 1.00 7.70 -6.07
CA VAL A 162 1.84 6.90 -5.17
C VAL A 162 2.61 5.82 -5.94
N LYS A 163 2.05 5.29 -7.02
CA LYS A 163 2.76 4.37 -7.91
C LYS A 163 4.02 5.00 -8.48
N HIS A 164 3.90 6.20 -9.04
CA HIS A 164 5.02 6.91 -9.63
C HIS A 164 6.09 7.22 -8.59
N ASP A 165 5.68 7.62 -7.37
CA ASP A 165 6.61 7.91 -6.27
C ASP A 165 7.41 6.66 -5.85
N ILE A 166 6.76 5.50 -5.78
CA ILE A 166 7.41 4.24 -5.44
C ILE A 166 8.34 3.77 -6.57
N GLU A 167 7.93 3.93 -7.83
CA GLU A 167 8.79 3.63 -8.98
C GLU A 167 10.04 4.52 -8.97
N ASN A 168 9.89 5.82 -8.71
CA ASN A 168 11.01 6.75 -8.56
C ASN A 168 11.94 6.34 -7.40
N LEU A 169 11.38 5.90 -6.28
CA LEU A 169 12.16 5.35 -5.16
C LEU A 169 12.99 4.14 -5.61
N PHE A 170 12.40 3.19 -6.34
CA PHE A 170 13.13 2.04 -6.89
C PHE A 170 14.27 2.47 -7.81
N TYR A 171 14.03 3.39 -8.74
CA TYR A 171 15.06 3.88 -9.66
C TYR A 171 16.19 4.60 -8.92
N ASN A 172 15.88 5.38 -7.90
CA ASN A 172 16.89 6.09 -7.12
C ASN A 172 17.76 5.13 -6.31
N LEU A 173 17.16 4.10 -5.70
CA LEU A 173 17.91 3.05 -5.01
C LEU A 173 18.77 2.23 -5.98
N GLU A 174 18.26 1.88 -7.17
CA GLU A 174 19.04 1.18 -8.20
C GLU A 174 20.27 2.01 -8.62
N ARG A 175 20.08 3.32 -8.88
CA ARG A 175 21.15 4.24 -9.24
C ARG A 175 22.20 4.33 -8.13
N GLY A 176 21.77 4.48 -6.88
CA GLY A 176 22.66 4.53 -5.71
C GLY A 176 23.49 3.24 -5.57
N GLU A 177 22.86 2.07 -5.72
CA GLU A 177 23.56 0.79 -5.64
C GLU A 177 24.58 0.58 -6.77
N ASN A 178 24.31 1.10 -7.97
CA ASN A 178 25.28 1.04 -9.07
C ASN A 178 26.50 1.93 -8.79
N VAL A 179 26.30 3.12 -8.22
CA VAL A 179 27.41 3.99 -7.80
C VAL A 179 28.25 3.31 -6.71
N ARG A 180 27.61 2.77 -5.67
CA ARG A 180 28.28 2.07 -4.57
C ARG A 180 29.16 0.91 -5.05
N LYS A 181 28.69 0.15 -6.03
CA LYS A 181 29.48 -0.96 -6.63
C LYS A 181 30.70 -0.44 -7.37
N ASN A 182 30.56 0.62 -8.16
CA ASN A 182 31.69 1.22 -8.87
C ASN A 182 32.75 1.74 -7.89
N GLU A 183 32.34 2.37 -6.79
CA GLU A 183 33.27 2.83 -5.74
C GLU A 183 34.03 1.67 -5.10
N ILE A 184 33.34 0.59 -4.76
CA ILE A 184 33.95 -0.63 -4.22
C ILE A 184 34.95 -1.22 -5.21
N ASP A 185 34.59 -1.33 -6.50
CA ASP A 185 35.48 -1.87 -7.53
C ASP A 185 36.75 -1.01 -7.71
N ILE A 186 36.61 0.31 -7.67
CA ILE A 186 37.73 1.25 -7.68
C ILE A 186 38.64 0.99 -6.46
N GLU A 187 38.06 0.88 -5.25
CA GLU A 187 38.83 0.61 -4.03
C GLU A 187 39.56 -0.73 -4.10
N TRP A 188 38.91 -1.79 -4.59
CA TRP A 188 39.54 -3.10 -4.79
C TRP A 188 40.68 -3.05 -5.81
N LEU A 189 40.51 -2.31 -6.91
CA LEU A 189 41.55 -2.10 -7.91
C LEU A 189 42.75 -1.35 -7.30
N TRP A 190 42.50 -0.35 -6.46
CA TRP A 190 43.54 0.39 -5.74
C TRP A 190 44.29 -0.47 -4.74
N ARG A 191 43.58 -1.31 -3.96
CA ARG A 191 44.19 -2.26 -3.03
C ARG A 191 45.05 -3.30 -3.73
N LYS A 192 44.65 -3.76 -4.93
CA LYS A 192 45.41 -4.75 -5.72
C LYS A 192 46.63 -4.16 -6.45
N ASN A 193 46.60 -2.88 -6.82
CA ASN A 193 47.70 -2.22 -7.54
C ASN A 193 47.90 -0.76 -7.07
N PRO A 194 48.63 -0.55 -5.96
CA PRO A 194 48.85 0.79 -5.39
C PRO A 194 49.62 1.74 -6.33
N LYS A 195 50.43 1.21 -7.26
CA LYS A 195 51.22 2.00 -8.21
C LYS A 195 50.41 2.57 -9.38
N ARG A 196 49.14 2.18 -9.55
CA ARG A 196 48.28 2.70 -10.64
C ARG A 196 47.73 4.11 -10.35
N ILE A 197 47.99 4.64 -9.15
CA ILE A 197 47.56 5.95 -8.66
C ILE A 197 48.22 7.09 -9.47
N SER A 198 49.43 6.91 -10.02
CA SER A 198 50.19 7.99 -10.67
C SER A 198 49.80 8.29 -12.12
N ASN A 199 48.91 7.51 -12.75
CA ASN A 199 48.61 7.64 -14.18
C ASN A 199 47.16 8.08 -14.49
N ILE A 200 46.38 8.47 -13.47
CA ILE A 200 44.98 8.90 -13.62
C ILE A 200 44.76 10.34 -13.07
N LEU A 201 45.82 11.04 -12.66
CA LEU A 201 45.79 12.47 -12.35
C LEU A 201 46.44 13.27 -13.47
#